data_AF-A0A094BT03-F1
#
_entry.id   AF-A0A094BT03-F1
#
_cell.length_a   1.000
_cell.length_b   1.000
_cell.length_c   1.000
_cell.angle_alpha   90.00
_cell.angle_beta   90.00
_cell.angle_gamma   90.00
#
_symmetry.space_group_name_H-M   'P 1'
#
loop_
_entity.id
_entity.type
_entity.pdbx_description
1 polymer ?
#
loop_
_entity_poly.entity_id
_entity_poly.type
_entity_poly.pdbx_seq_one_letter_code
_entity_poly.pdbx_strand_id
1 'polypeptide(L)'
;MRRLSIMPPISPPQHPLLLPPNPNTPPQDYSIPDPALTILGAGLQCDTLRAALKQLSLEIDLIVSSPMRRTLQTTTNALGWRMAEGCPAIALAEFQENSAKPCDTGSDSKAMAEEWPAFDWSAVDPVFPAKTGLYEFSKEALTRRGVEARKWLRGREEKVIAVVSHAGFLRVGVSYCQYANADFRIFEFGE
;
A
#
# COMPACT_ATOMS: atom_id res chain seq x y z
N MET A 1 -14.05 -4.57 18.25
CA MET A 1 -13.84 -3.31 17.51
C MET A 1 -12.54 -3.47 16.72
N ARG A 2 -12.60 -3.52 15.38
CA ARG A 2 -11.43 -3.78 14.53
C ARG A 2 -10.96 -2.48 13.90
N ARG A 3 -9.67 -2.15 14.03
CA ARG A 3 -9.07 -0.90 13.57
C ARG A 3 -8.17 -1.18 12.36
N LEU A 4 -8.39 -0.43 11.29
CA LEU A 4 -7.67 -0.55 10.04
C LEU A 4 -6.82 0.70 9.88
N SER A 5 -5.49 0.57 9.95
CA SER A 5 -4.58 1.67 9.62
C SER A 5 -4.20 1.55 8.16
N ILE A 6 -4.74 2.42 7.31
CA ILE A 6 -4.47 2.41 5.87
C ILE A 6 -3.42 3.48 5.55
N MET A 7 -2.35 3.07 4.87
CA MET A 7 -1.18 3.87 4.51
C MET A 7 -0.94 3.81 3.00
N PRO A 8 -0.94 4.92 2.25
CA PRO A 8 -0.26 4.98 0.97
C PRO A 8 1.22 4.57 1.03
N PRO A 9 1.73 3.72 0.13
CA PRO A 9 3.11 3.78 -0.28
C PRO A 9 3.38 5.16 -0.86
N ILE A 10 4.61 5.57 -0.66
CA ILE A 10 5.14 6.76 -1.27
C ILE A 10 5.32 6.46 -2.76
N SER A 11 4.49 7.11 -3.58
CA SER A 11 4.73 7.28 -5.01
C SER A 11 5.06 8.75 -5.22
N PRO A 12 5.85 9.14 -6.24
CA PRO A 12 5.92 10.54 -6.63
C PRO A 12 4.50 11.09 -6.84
N PRO A 13 4.23 12.36 -6.50
CA PRO A 13 2.87 12.89 -6.27
C PRO A 13 1.91 12.56 -7.41
N GLN A 14 0.92 11.71 -7.16
CA GLN A 14 0.02 11.25 -8.20
C GLN A 14 -1.10 12.27 -8.45
N HIS A 15 -1.01 12.96 -9.60
CA HIS A 15 -2.01 13.83 -10.23
C HIS A 15 -2.19 15.25 -9.60
N PRO A 16 -2.44 16.30 -10.42
CA PRO A 16 -2.41 17.68 -9.98
C PRO A 16 -3.79 18.10 -9.49
N LEU A 17 -3.96 18.30 -8.18
CA LEU A 17 -5.01 19.17 -7.66
C LEU A 17 -4.46 19.99 -6.47
N LEU A 18 -4.25 21.28 -6.77
CA LEU A 18 -4.35 22.44 -5.86
C LEU A 18 -3.23 22.72 -4.85
N LEU A 19 -2.04 22.16 -5.00
CA LEU A 19 -0.83 22.78 -4.45
C LEU A 19 0.08 23.19 -5.62
N PRO A 20 0.68 24.40 -5.59
CA PRO A 20 1.65 24.76 -6.62
C PRO A 20 2.73 23.67 -6.67
N PRO A 21 3.15 23.23 -7.88
CA PRO A 21 4.19 22.22 -8.00
C PRO A 21 5.41 22.68 -7.22
N ASN A 22 5.83 21.88 -6.24
CA ASN A 22 7.08 22.16 -5.52
C ASN A 22 8.21 22.04 -6.56
N PRO A 23 8.96 23.11 -6.85
CA PRO A 23 9.99 23.12 -7.90
C PRO A 23 11.14 22.14 -7.63
N ASN A 24 11.23 21.59 -6.41
CA ASN A 24 12.19 20.56 -6.03
C ASN A 24 11.67 19.12 -6.21
N THR A 25 10.48 18.94 -6.81
CA THR A 25 9.96 17.60 -7.14
C THR A 25 10.55 17.19 -8.49
N PRO A 26 11.34 16.10 -8.56
CA PRO A 26 11.83 15.61 -9.84
C PRO A 26 10.65 15.30 -10.78
N PRO A 27 10.80 15.55 -12.10
CA PRO A 27 9.75 15.28 -13.07
C PRO A 27 9.31 13.81 -12.99
N GLN A 28 8.00 13.62 -13.11
CA GLN A 28 7.37 12.33 -12.86
C GLN A 28 7.47 11.46 -14.11
N ASP A 29 8.27 10.39 -14.02
CA ASP A 29 8.43 9.43 -15.09
C ASP A 29 7.52 8.21 -14.87
N TYR A 30 6.41 8.18 -15.62
CA TYR A 30 5.44 7.09 -15.58
C TYR A 30 5.88 5.84 -16.37
N SER A 31 7.00 5.91 -17.08
CA SER A 31 7.50 4.82 -17.91
C SER A 31 8.36 3.82 -17.13
N ILE A 32 8.86 4.20 -15.96
CA ILE A 32 9.66 3.33 -15.09
C ILE A 32 8.75 2.23 -14.52
N PRO A 33 9.01 0.94 -14.82
CA PRO A 33 8.23 -0.17 -14.26
C PRO A 33 8.44 -0.29 -12.75
N ASP A 34 7.36 -0.49 -11.99
CA ASP A 34 7.35 -0.74 -10.54
C ASP A 34 8.47 -0.02 -9.74
N PRO A 35 8.50 1.32 -9.79
CA PRO A 35 9.63 2.09 -9.30
C PRO A 35 9.81 1.93 -7.80
N ALA A 36 11.08 1.97 -7.38
CA ALA A 36 11.45 2.08 -5.98
C ALA A 36 11.06 3.44 -5.38
N LEU A 37 11.10 3.53 -4.05
CA LEU A 37 11.04 4.77 -3.32
C LEU A 37 12.17 5.72 -3.73
N THR A 38 11.88 7.01 -3.69
CA THR A 38 12.91 8.06 -3.77
C THR A 38 13.75 8.04 -2.49
N ILE A 39 14.93 8.69 -2.52
CA ILE A 39 15.78 8.86 -1.32
C ILE A 39 15.00 9.53 -0.19
N LEU A 40 14.24 10.59 -0.50
CA LEU A 40 13.38 11.26 0.47
C LEU A 40 12.30 10.33 1.05
N GLY A 41 11.74 9.48 0.18
CA GLY A 41 10.72 8.50 0.54
C GLY A 41 11.26 7.42 1.48
N ALA A 42 12.39 6.82 1.12
CA ALA A 42 13.03 5.76 1.88
C ALA A 42 13.58 6.23 3.23
N GLY A 43 14.02 7.50 3.32
CA GLY A 43 14.49 8.13 4.55
C GLY A 43 13.39 8.87 5.31
N LEU A 44 13.44 10.21 5.25
CA LEU A 44 12.66 11.11 6.10
C LEU A 44 11.16 10.79 6.18
N GLN A 45 10.55 10.42 5.06
CA GLN A 45 9.11 10.12 5.03
C GLN A 45 8.77 8.81 5.76
N CYS A 46 9.52 7.73 5.52
CA CYS A 46 9.34 6.47 6.27
C CYS A 46 9.71 6.63 7.75
N ASP A 47 10.75 7.42 8.08
CA ASP A 47 11.14 7.70 9.46
C ASP A 47 10.03 8.44 10.22
N THR A 48 9.43 9.44 9.57
CA THR A 48 8.32 10.23 10.13
C THR A 48 7.08 9.35 10.34
N LEU A 49 6.72 8.53 9.35
CA LEU A 49 5.62 7.58 9.47
C LEU A 49 5.87 6.60 10.61
N ARG A 50 7.07 6.02 10.70
CA ARG A 50 7.46 5.11 11.80
C ARG A 50 7.29 5.77 13.16
N ALA A 51 7.77 6.99 13.32
CA ALA A 51 7.67 7.73 14.57
C ALA A 51 6.21 7.97 14.97
N ALA A 52 5.37 8.38 14.02
CA ALA A 52 3.95 8.59 14.26
C ALA A 52 3.23 7.28 14.63
N LEU A 53 3.52 6.18 13.94
CA LEU A 53 2.91 4.88 14.23
C LEU A 53 3.28 4.34 15.62
N LYS A 54 4.53 4.52 16.04
CA LYS A 54 4.98 4.12 17.39
C LYS A 54 4.34 4.93 18.52
N GLN A 55 3.81 6.11 18.22
CA GLN A 55 3.08 6.93 19.20
C GLN A 55 1.62 6.52 19.34
N LEU A 56 1.08 5.70 18.42
CA LEU A 56 -0.27 5.20 18.53
C LEU A 56 -0.35 4.16 19.65
N SER A 57 -1.37 4.28 20.51
CA SER A 57 -1.74 3.22 21.46
C SER A 57 -2.51 2.09 20.76
N LEU A 58 -1.99 1.60 19.63
CA LEU A 58 -2.53 0.51 18.84
C LEU A 58 -1.46 -0.55 18.62
N GLU A 59 -1.78 -1.79 18.99
CA GLU A 59 -0.92 -2.93 18.73
C GLU A 59 -1.30 -3.53 17.37
N ILE A 60 -0.43 -3.39 16.37
CA ILE A 60 -0.65 -3.92 15.02
C ILE A 60 -0.45 -5.44 15.05
N ASP A 61 -1.49 -6.21 14.74
CA ASP A 61 -1.48 -7.67 14.78
C ASP A 61 -1.11 -8.29 13.43
N LEU A 62 -1.36 -7.57 12.34
CA LEU A 62 -1.05 -7.99 10.98
C LEU A 62 -0.68 -6.77 10.13
N ILE A 63 0.32 -6.95 9.27
CA ILE A 63 0.66 -6.01 8.21
C ILE A 63 0.28 -6.62 6.86
N VAL A 64 -0.44 -5.86 6.04
CA VAL A 64 -0.78 -6.21 4.66
C VAL A 64 -0.14 -5.18 3.76
N SER A 65 0.60 -5.62 2.76
CA SER A 65 1.22 -4.75 1.78
C SER A 65 0.76 -5.13 0.39
N SER A 66 0.64 -4.14 -0.51
CA SER A 66 0.56 -4.50 -1.92
C SER A 66 1.89 -5.20 -2.33
N PRO A 67 1.86 -6.13 -3.30
CA PRO A 67 3.05 -6.80 -3.81
C PRO A 67 3.92 -5.90 -4.74
N MET A 68 3.87 -4.57 -4.59
CA MET A 68 4.65 -3.61 -5.38
C MET A 68 5.87 -3.10 -4.62
N ARG A 69 6.97 -2.82 -5.34
CA ARG A 69 8.27 -2.48 -4.72
C ARG A 69 8.17 -1.35 -3.71
N ARG A 70 7.50 -0.25 -4.06
CA ARG A 70 7.34 0.91 -3.18
C ARG A 70 6.52 0.63 -1.92
N THR A 71 5.49 -0.22 -1.95
CA THR A 71 4.75 -0.62 -0.74
C THR A 71 5.57 -1.51 0.15
N LEU A 72 6.31 -2.46 -0.43
CA LEU A 72 7.18 -3.34 0.34
C LEU A 72 8.31 -2.56 1.00
N GLN A 73 8.95 -1.63 0.30
CA GLN A 73 9.95 -0.73 0.88
C GLN A 73 9.37 0.17 1.98
N THR A 74 8.20 0.79 1.76
CA THR A 74 7.54 1.57 2.82
C THR A 74 7.23 0.69 4.03
N THR A 75 6.76 -0.52 3.82
CA THR A 75 6.45 -1.47 4.90
C THR A 75 7.71 -1.84 5.67
N THR A 76 8.78 -2.27 4.99
CA THR A 76 10.05 -2.61 5.63
C THR A 76 10.63 -1.42 6.40
N ASN A 77 10.62 -0.22 5.83
CA ASN A 77 11.26 0.94 6.45
C ASN A 77 10.44 1.54 7.60
N ALA A 78 9.11 1.63 7.45
CA ALA A 78 8.24 2.28 8.43
C ALA A 78 7.65 1.32 9.48
N LEU A 79 7.42 0.06 9.11
CA LEU A 79 6.79 -0.98 9.94
C LEU A 79 7.72 -2.16 10.24
N GLY A 80 8.95 -2.19 9.71
CA GLY A 80 9.89 -3.29 9.94
C GLY A 80 10.23 -3.52 11.41
N TRP A 81 10.11 -2.49 12.27
CA TRP A 81 10.22 -2.66 13.73
C TRP A 81 9.17 -3.61 14.28
N ARG A 82 7.94 -3.56 13.76
CA ARG A 82 6.83 -4.39 14.20
C ARG A 82 6.94 -5.80 13.63
N MET A 83 7.45 -5.94 12.42
CA MET A 83 7.81 -7.25 11.83
C MET A 83 8.90 -7.95 12.67
N ALA A 84 9.91 -7.21 13.12
CA ALA A 84 10.98 -7.73 13.98
C ALA A 84 10.48 -8.19 15.36
N GLU A 85 9.36 -7.65 15.83
CA GLU A 85 8.64 -8.10 17.04
C GLU A 85 7.71 -9.30 16.78
N GLY A 86 7.78 -9.90 15.59
CA GLY A 86 7.03 -11.11 15.24
C GLY A 86 5.65 -10.86 14.61
N CYS A 87 5.31 -9.61 14.26
CA CYS A 87 4.07 -9.33 13.54
C CYS A 87 4.14 -9.87 12.09
N PRO A 88 3.20 -10.71 11.66
CA PRO A 88 3.18 -11.22 10.29
C PRO A 88 2.98 -10.09 9.28
N ALA A 89 3.63 -10.22 8.13
CA ALA A 89 3.44 -9.36 6.97
C ALA A 89 3.03 -10.20 5.76
N ILE A 90 1.94 -9.84 5.10
CA ILE A 90 1.39 -10.55 3.94
C ILE A 90 1.39 -9.63 2.73
N ALA A 91 1.78 -10.15 1.56
CA ALA A 91 1.60 -9.48 0.28
C ALA A 91 0.23 -9.85 -0.32
N LEU A 92 -0.57 -8.86 -0.72
CA LEU A 92 -1.93 -9.08 -1.24
C LEU A 92 -2.26 -8.21 -2.46
N ALA A 93 -2.57 -8.85 -3.59
CA ALA A 93 -2.69 -8.21 -4.89
C ALA A 93 -3.88 -7.24 -5.01
N GLU A 94 -4.91 -7.39 -4.19
CA GLU A 94 -6.07 -6.51 -4.11
C GLU A 94 -5.68 -5.07 -3.78
N PHE A 95 -4.57 -4.89 -3.07
CA PHE A 95 -4.07 -3.59 -2.60
C PHE A 95 -3.10 -2.91 -3.58
N GLN A 96 -2.90 -3.44 -4.79
CA GLN A 96 -2.08 -2.80 -5.81
C GLN A 96 -2.70 -1.49 -6.35
N GLU A 97 -1.90 -0.70 -7.07
CA GLU A 97 -2.37 0.56 -7.67
C GLU A 97 -3.48 0.37 -8.71
N ASN A 98 -4.26 1.42 -8.95
CA ASN A 98 -5.41 1.41 -9.82
C ASN A 98 -5.07 1.35 -11.31
N SER A 99 -4.03 2.06 -11.79
CA SER A 99 -3.80 2.25 -13.23
C SER A 99 -2.97 1.14 -13.86
N ALA A 100 -2.95 1.11 -15.20
CA ALA A 100 -2.14 0.17 -16.00
C ALA A 100 -0.90 0.81 -16.63
N LYS A 101 -0.46 1.97 -16.11
CA LYS A 101 0.85 2.55 -16.49
C LYS A 101 1.98 1.65 -15.99
N PRO A 102 3.16 1.66 -16.63
CA PRO A 102 4.32 0.88 -16.17
C PRO A 102 4.64 1.10 -14.69
N CYS A 103 4.61 2.35 -14.21
CA CYS A 103 4.86 2.66 -12.80
C CYS A 103 3.80 2.14 -11.82
N ASP A 104 2.60 1.83 -12.31
CA ASP A 104 1.47 1.35 -11.52
C ASP A 104 1.23 -0.16 -11.70
N THR A 105 2.07 -0.81 -12.50
CA THR A 105 2.07 -2.25 -12.72
C THR A 105 3.20 -2.86 -11.91
N GLY A 106 2.90 -3.91 -11.15
CA GLY A 106 3.87 -4.57 -10.28
C GLY A 106 4.89 -5.41 -11.04
N SER A 107 5.96 -5.79 -10.35
CA SER A 107 6.94 -6.78 -10.85
C SER A 107 6.42 -8.22 -10.69
N ASP A 108 7.15 -9.19 -11.25
CA ASP A 108 6.86 -10.62 -11.06
C ASP A 108 6.89 -11.01 -9.57
N SER A 109 5.86 -11.70 -9.09
CA SER A 109 5.72 -12.01 -7.66
C SER A 109 6.77 -12.98 -7.14
N LYS A 110 7.33 -13.88 -7.97
CA LYS A 110 8.38 -14.80 -7.53
C LYS A 110 9.70 -14.06 -7.33
N ALA A 111 10.07 -13.21 -8.28
CA ALA A 111 11.25 -12.35 -8.14
C ALA A 111 11.13 -11.44 -6.90
N MET A 112 9.94 -10.85 -6.69
CA MET A 112 9.70 -10.02 -5.51
C MET A 112 9.73 -10.82 -4.20
N ALA A 113 9.27 -12.09 -4.20
CA ALA A 113 9.35 -12.94 -3.03
C ALA A 113 10.79 -13.30 -2.65
N GLU A 114 11.69 -13.44 -3.63
CA GLU A 114 13.12 -13.63 -3.40
C GLU A 114 13.77 -12.38 -2.78
N GLU A 115 13.36 -11.17 -3.22
CA GLU A 115 13.84 -9.90 -2.68
C GLU A 115 13.26 -9.59 -1.26
N TRP A 116 12.01 -10.01 -0.99
CA TRP A 116 11.29 -9.76 0.26
C TRP A 116 10.79 -11.06 0.93
N PRO A 117 11.70 -11.94 1.38
CA PRO A 117 11.35 -13.25 1.94
C PRO A 117 10.65 -13.18 3.31
N ALA A 118 10.67 -12.02 3.96
CA ALA A 118 9.99 -11.79 5.24
C ALA A 118 8.47 -11.62 5.10
N PHE A 119 7.96 -11.46 3.87
CA PHE A 119 6.53 -11.39 3.61
C PHE A 119 6.01 -12.78 3.26
N ASP A 120 4.78 -13.08 3.68
CA ASP A 120 4.04 -14.21 3.17
C ASP A 120 3.42 -13.85 1.82
N TRP A 121 3.83 -14.60 0.79
CA TRP A 121 3.39 -14.45 -0.59
C TRP A 121 2.33 -15.48 -1.00
N SER A 122 1.94 -16.39 -0.10
CA SER A 122 1.03 -17.50 -0.40
C SER A 122 -0.36 -17.07 -0.87
N ALA A 123 -0.78 -15.84 -0.50
CA ALA A 123 -2.07 -15.26 -0.86
C ALA A 123 -2.02 -14.38 -2.12
N VAL A 124 -0.85 -14.21 -2.77
CA VAL A 124 -0.77 -13.39 -3.98
C VAL A 124 -1.43 -14.13 -5.14
N ASP A 125 -2.49 -13.53 -5.68
CA ASP A 125 -3.20 -14.04 -6.85
C ASP A 125 -2.22 -14.25 -8.03
N PRO A 126 -2.15 -15.45 -8.64
CA PRO A 126 -1.30 -15.71 -9.80
C PRO A 126 -1.57 -14.82 -11.03
N VAL A 127 -2.72 -14.14 -11.09
CA VAL A 127 -3.01 -13.13 -12.13
C VAL A 127 -2.13 -11.89 -11.95
N PHE A 128 -1.66 -11.58 -10.74
CA PHE A 128 -0.71 -10.49 -10.52
C PHE A 128 0.60 -10.72 -11.29
N PRO A 129 1.19 -9.70 -11.94
CA PRO A 129 0.85 -8.28 -11.89
C PRO A 129 -0.10 -7.77 -12.98
N ALA A 130 -0.79 -8.66 -13.72
CA ALA A 130 -1.64 -8.27 -14.82
C ALA A 130 -2.84 -7.41 -14.35
N LYS A 131 -3.13 -6.34 -15.11
CA LYS A 131 -4.25 -5.42 -14.87
C LYS A 131 -5.52 -5.87 -15.58
N THR A 132 -5.96 -7.09 -15.26
CA THR A 132 -7.12 -7.76 -15.91
C THR A 132 -8.13 -8.25 -14.86
N GLY A 133 -9.39 -8.44 -15.27
CA GLY A 133 -10.45 -8.91 -14.38
C GLY A 133 -10.64 -8.00 -13.17
N LEU A 134 -10.46 -8.54 -11.96
CA LEU A 134 -10.56 -7.77 -10.72
C LEU A 134 -9.55 -6.61 -10.66
N TYR A 135 -8.44 -6.70 -11.40
CA TYR A 135 -7.34 -5.74 -11.35
C TYR A 135 -7.38 -4.64 -12.40
N GLU A 136 -8.42 -4.58 -13.24
CA GLU A 136 -8.58 -3.56 -14.28
C GLU A 136 -8.70 -2.13 -13.74
N PHE A 137 -8.28 -1.16 -14.56
CA PHE A 137 -8.40 0.27 -14.28
C PHE A 137 -9.79 0.85 -14.65
N SER A 138 -10.85 0.04 -14.58
CA SER A 138 -12.22 0.52 -14.76
C SER A 138 -12.82 0.91 -13.41
N LYS A 139 -13.71 1.91 -13.38
CA LYS A 139 -14.40 2.30 -12.14
C LYS A 139 -15.13 1.12 -11.50
N GLU A 140 -15.74 0.26 -12.32
CA GLU A 140 -16.43 -0.95 -11.88
C GLU A 140 -15.47 -1.94 -11.23
N ALA A 141 -14.36 -2.29 -11.90
CA ALA A 141 -13.36 -3.20 -11.35
C ALA A 141 -12.74 -2.67 -10.06
N LEU A 142 -12.37 -1.38 -10.00
CA LEU A 142 -11.82 -0.76 -8.79
C LEU A 142 -12.81 -0.78 -7.61
N THR A 143 -14.10 -0.52 -7.89
CA THR A 143 -15.14 -0.57 -6.85
C THR A 143 -15.32 -2.00 -6.34
N ARG A 144 -15.37 -2.98 -7.25
CA ARG A 144 -15.47 -4.40 -6.92
C ARG A 144 -14.25 -4.89 -6.13
N ARG A 145 -13.02 -4.57 -6.58
CA ARG A 145 -11.77 -4.89 -5.88
C ARG A 145 -11.73 -4.29 -4.48
N GLY A 146 -12.22 -3.06 -4.35
CA GLY A 146 -12.41 -2.41 -3.06
C GLY A 146 -13.35 -3.15 -2.09
N VAL A 147 -14.46 -3.68 -2.61
CA VAL A 147 -15.38 -4.53 -1.85
C VAL A 147 -14.70 -5.83 -1.40
N GLU A 148 -14.02 -6.52 -2.31
CA GLU A 148 -13.32 -7.77 -1.98
C GLU A 148 -12.18 -7.55 -0.96
N ALA A 149 -11.39 -6.48 -1.13
CA ALA A 149 -10.36 -6.09 -0.16
C ALA A 149 -10.94 -5.86 1.24
N ARG A 150 -12.05 -5.12 1.35
CA ARG A 150 -12.73 -4.89 2.64
C ARG A 150 -13.35 -6.16 3.22
N LYS A 151 -13.92 -7.03 2.39
CA LYS A 151 -14.43 -8.34 2.85
C LYS A 151 -13.30 -9.20 3.40
N TRP A 152 -12.16 -9.25 2.71
CA TRP A 152 -10.97 -9.97 3.17
C TRP A 152 -10.51 -9.44 4.52
N LEU A 153 -10.35 -8.12 4.66
CA LEU A 153 -9.98 -7.48 5.93
C LEU A 153 -11.01 -7.73 7.04
N ARG A 154 -12.31 -7.76 6.71
CA ARG A 154 -13.38 -8.09 7.65
C ARG A 154 -13.41 -9.59 7.99
N GLY A 155 -12.86 -10.46 7.16
CA GLY A 155 -12.77 -11.90 7.42
C GLY A 155 -11.64 -12.28 8.38
N ARG A 156 -10.66 -11.40 8.57
CA ARG A 156 -9.49 -11.61 9.44
C ARG A 156 -9.84 -11.65 10.93
N GLU A 157 -9.06 -12.41 11.69
CA GLU A 157 -9.22 -12.53 13.16
C GLU A 157 -8.52 -11.39 13.92
N GLU A 158 -7.51 -10.80 13.29
CA GLU A 158 -6.69 -9.70 13.82
C GLU A 158 -7.52 -8.46 14.17
N LYS A 159 -7.15 -7.81 15.29
CA LYS A 159 -7.89 -6.63 15.79
C LYS A 159 -7.41 -5.36 15.11
N VAL A 160 -6.11 -5.24 14.91
CA VAL A 160 -5.50 -4.09 14.22
C VAL A 160 -4.69 -4.57 13.02
N ILE A 161 -5.11 -4.15 11.83
CA ILE A 161 -4.42 -4.46 10.59
C ILE A 161 -3.85 -3.18 10.00
N ALA A 162 -2.55 -3.15 9.77
CA ALA A 162 -1.90 -2.10 9.00
C ALA A 162 -1.89 -2.49 7.52
N VAL A 163 -2.42 -1.64 6.65
CA VAL A 163 -2.46 -1.85 5.20
C VAL A 163 -1.61 -0.80 4.52
N VAL A 164 -0.59 -1.23 3.76
CA VAL A 164 0.26 -0.37 2.94
C VAL A 164 -0.09 -0.55 1.46
N SER A 165 -0.78 0.42 0.87
CA SER A 165 -1.47 0.32 -0.44
C SER A 165 -1.68 1.67 -1.09
N HIS A 166 -1.78 1.81 -2.39
CA HIS A 166 -1.63 3.08 -3.12
C HIS A 166 -2.75 4.11 -2.97
N ALA A 167 -2.40 5.41 -2.90
CA ALA A 167 -3.37 6.50 -2.72
C ALA A 167 -4.49 6.48 -3.77
N GLY A 168 -4.16 6.20 -5.03
CA GLY A 168 -5.14 6.07 -6.11
C GLY A 168 -6.17 4.98 -5.86
N PHE A 169 -5.72 3.78 -5.48
CA PHE A 169 -6.61 2.68 -5.13
C PHE A 169 -7.36 2.91 -3.82
N LEU A 170 -6.70 3.38 -2.75
CA LEU A 170 -7.34 3.62 -1.46
C LEU A 170 -8.50 4.61 -1.56
N ARG A 171 -8.29 5.71 -2.30
CA ARG A 171 -9.32 6.73 -2.53
C ARG A 171 -10.53 6.21 -3.28
N VAL A 172 -10.37 5.29 -4.22
CA VAL A 172 -11.48 4.83 -5.08
C VAL A 172 -12.11 3.56 -4.53
N GLY A 173 -11.27 2.62 -4.12
CA GLY A 173 -11.65 1.27 -3.76
C GLY A 173 -11.93 1.09 -2.28
N VAL A 174 -11.21 1.75 -1.37
CA VAL A 174 -11.20 1.33 0.05
C VAL A 174 -11.83 2.36 1.00
N SER A 175 -11.28 3.57 1.08
CA SER A 175 -11.60 4.54 2.14
C SER A 175 -12.35 5.77 1.67
N TYR A 176 -12.35 6.06 0.37
CA TYR A 176 -12.95 7.29 -0.17
C TYR A 176 -12.32 8.59 0.36
N CYS A 177 -11.11 8.50 0.92
CA CYS A 177 -10.33 9.65 1.42
C CYS A 177 -9.15 9.99 0.49
N GLN A 178 -8.72 11.25 0.54
CA GLN A 178 -7.43 11.66 -0.01
C GLN A 178 -6.31 11.41 1.00
N TYR A 179 -5.12 11.12 0.48
CA TYR A 179 -3.92 10.88 1.28
C TYR A 179 -2.74 11.66 0.70
N ALA A 180 -1.92 12.22 1.59
CA ALA A 180 -0.60 12.73 1.23
C ALA A 180 0.45 11.60 1.23
N ASN A 181 1.68 11.91 0.82
CA ASN A 181 2.79 10.95 0.89
C ASN A 181 3.12 10.62 2.36
N ALA A 182 3.30 9.33 2.65
CA ALA A 182 3.56 8.81 4.00
C ALA A 182 2.50 9.24 5.05
N ASP A 183 1.29 9.48 4.59
CA ASP A 183 0.13 9.77 5.42
C ASP A 183 -0.54 8.47 5.90
N PHE A 184 -1.37 8.53 6.94
CA PHE A 184 -2.17 7.37 7.36
C PHE A 184 -3.52 7.79 7.93
N ARG A 185 -4.48 6.86 7.90
CA ARG A 185 -5.81 7.03 8.50
C ARG A 185 -6.18 5.76 9.25
N ILE A 186 -6.88 5.92 10.37
CA ILE A 186 -7.42 4.83 11.17
C ILE A 186 -8.91 4.75 10.90
N PHE A 187 -9.40 3.58 10.52
CA PHE A 187 -10.81 3.29 10.31
C PHE A 187 -11.27 2.18 11.23
N GLU A 188 -12.56 2.13 11.51
CA GLU A 188 -13.19 0.99 12.17
C GLU A 188 -14.25 0.42 11.24
N PHE A 189 -14.36 -0.91 11.19
CA PHE A 189 -15.50 -1.52 10.51
C PHE A 189 -16.77 -1.21 11.29
N GLY A 190 -17.77 -0.66 10.61
CA GLY A 190 -19.12 -0.55 11.15
C GLY A 190 -19.70 -1.94 11.46
N GLU A 191 -20.66 -1.94 12.39
CA GLU A 191 -21.47 -3.10 12.77
C GLU A 191 -22.25 -3.69 11.57
#